data_AF-A0A7S0FIN5-F1
#
_entry.id   AF-A0A7S0FIN5-F1
#
_cell.length_a   1.000
_cell.length_b   1.000
_cell.length_c   1.000
_cell.angle_alpha   90.00
_cell.angle_beta   90.00
_cell.angle_gamma   90.00
#
_symmetry.space_group_name_H-M   'P 1'
#
loop_
_entity.id
_entity.type
_entity.pdbx_description
1 polymer ?
#
loop_
_entity_poly.entity_id
_entity_poly.type
_entity_poly.pdbx_seq_one_letter_code
_entity_poly.pdbx_strand_id
1 'polypeptide(L)'
;TMWEGVPPAVAIILFFVLMSVVGMLEGMQIAFFAVTKIKKEDRGKSKFALKTCDLLFKGKGRNLPGFMVGRQLSVVTCFFVIARVTTVSIAEGEENLWGVSDTLQNFFNIGFLGAIITTILASISWQLVASAFPIA
;
A
#
# COMPACT_ATOMS: atom_id res chain seq x y z
N THR A 1 1.11 19.06 -2.80
CA THR A 1 -0.28 19.43 -2.45
C THR A 1 -1.27 18.69 -3.31
N MET A 2 -2.46 18.40 -2.77
CA MET A 2 -3.57 17.75 -3.49
C MET A 2 -4.05 18.60 -4.68
N TRP A 3 -4.74 18.00 -5.66
CA TRP A 3 -5.32 18.75 -6.78
C TRP A 3 -6.33 19.80 -6.31
N GLU A 4 -6.29 20.96 -6.97
CA GLU A 4 -7.25 22.04 -6.74
C GLU A 4 -8.67 21.54 -7.02
N GLY A 5 -9.58 21.76 -6.06
CA GLY A 5 -10.98 21.32 -6.14
C GLY A 5 -11.32 20.04 -5.38
N VAL A 6 -10.34 19.33 -4.78
CA VAL A 6 -10.63 18.18 -3.92
C VAL A 6 -10.83 18.63 -2.47
N PRO A 7 -12.01 18.39 -1.86
CA PRO A 7 -12.24 18.75 -0.46
C PRO A 7 -11.27 18.03 0.48
N PRO A 8 -10.78 18.68 1.56
CA PRO A 8 -9.87 18.05 2.51
C PRO A 8 -10.40 16.74 3.11
N ALA A 9 -11.70 16.68 3.40
CA ALA A 9 -12.34 15.45 3.91
C ALA A 9 -12.23 14.28 2.91
N VAL A 10 -12.38 14.56 1.62
CA VAL A 10 -12.24 13.53 0.57
C VAL A 10 -10.79 13.06 0.47
N ALA A 11 -9.82 13.95 0.61
CA ALA A 11 -8.41 13.59 0.62
C ALA A 11 -8.05 12.67 1.80
N ILE A 12 -8.59 12.92 3.00
CA ILE A 12 -8.40 12.07 4.18
C ILE A 12 -9.02 10.69 3.97
N ILE A 13 -10.26 10.62 3.45
CA ILE A 13 -10.92 9.34 3.17
C ILE A 13 -10.13 8.56 2.11
N LEU A 14 -9.73 9.21 1.02
CA LEU A 14 -8.90 8.61 -0.02
C LEU A 14 -7.57 8.09 0.53
N PHE A 15 -6.94 8.82 1.45
CA PHE A 15 -5.71 8.37 2.10
C PHE A 15 -5.91 7.03 2.79
N PHE A 16 -6.89 6.90 3.70
CA PHE A 16 -7.11 5.64 4.42
C PHE A 16 -7.53 4.48 3.51
N VAL A 17 -8.36 4.74 2.50
CA VAL A 17 -8.78 3.72 1.53
C VAL A 17 -7.58 3.23 0.72
N LEU A 18 -6.79 4.14 0.15
CA LEU A 18 -5.63 3.77 -0.67
C LEU A 18 -4.53 3.09 0.18
N MET A 19 -4.30 3.54 1.41
CA MET A 19 -3.38 2.88 2.35
C MET A 19 -3.81 1.44 2.62
N SER A 20 -5.11 1.20 2.81
CA SER A 20 -5.67 -0.15 3.03
C SER A 20 -5.54 -1.02 1.78
N VAL A 21 -5.80 -0.46 0.60
CA VAL A 21 -5.65 -1.19 -0.68
C VAL A 21 -4.20 -1.58 -0.91
N VAL A 22 -3.25 -0.66 -0.74
CA VAL A 22 -1.80 -0.96 -0.87
C VAL A 22 -1.39 -2.04 0.11
N GLY A 23 -1.79 -1.93 1.38
CA GLY A 23 -1.49 -2.93 2.40
C GLY A 23 -2.00 -4.32 2.07
N MET A 24 -3.25 -4.42 1.63
CA MET A 24 -3.81 -5.69 1.18
C MET A 24 -3.05 -6.27 -0.01
N LEU A 25 -2.71 -5.45 -1.01
CA LEU A 25 -1.96 -5.91 -2.18
C LEU A 25 -0.55 -6.39 -1.78
N GLU A 26 0.17 -5.63 -0.94
CA GLU A 26 1.49 -5.97 -0.42
C GLU A 26 1.51 -7.26 0.39
N GLY A 27 0.57 -7.41 1.32
CA GLY A 27 0.42 -8.66 2.07
C GLY A 27 0.04 -9.85 1.17
N MET A 28 -0.89 -9.65 0.24
CA MET A 28 -1.41 -10.72 -0.62
C MET A 28 -0.34 -11.33 -1.53
N GLN A 29 0.64 -10.54 -2.03
CA GLN A 29 1.74 -11.08 -2.82
C GLN A 29 2.58 -12.09 -2.03
N ILE A 30 2.93 -11.76 -0.78
CA ILE A 30 3.74 -12.62 0.08
C ILE A 30 2.94 -13.86 0.49
N ALA A 31 1.67 -13.68 0.86
CA ALA A 31 0.79 -14.78 1.20
C ALA A 31 0.62 -15.76 0.02
N PHE A 32 0.34 -15.26 -1.18
CA PHE A 32 0.22 -16.11 -2.38
C PHE A 32 1.54 -16.79 -2.75
N PHE A 33 2.67 -16.11 -2.60
CA PHE A 33 3.97 -16.72 -2.81
C PHE A 33 4.24 -17.85 -1.81
N ALA A 34 3.91 -17.65 -0.52
CA ALA A 34 4.02 -18.70 0.49
C ALA A 34 3.12 -19.91 0.18
N VAL A 35 1.86 -19.66 -0.23
CA VAL A 35 0.89 -20.70 -0.60
C VAL A 35 1.33 -21.54 -1.80
N THR A 36 2.15 -20.99 -2.72
CA THR A 36 2.70 -21.78 -3.83
C THR A 36 3.69 -22.86 -3.39
N LYS A 37 4.30 -22.69 -2.22
CA LYS A 37 5.24 -23.64 -1.64
C LYS A 37 4.54 -24.74 -0.83
N ILE A 38 3.23 -24.66 -0.65
CA ILE A 38 2.42 -25.61 0.14
C ILE A 38 1.65 -26.55 -0.79
N LYS A 39 1.74 -27.86 -0.51
CA LYS A 39 0.98 -28.89 -1.23
C LYS A 39 -0.52 -28.67 -1.03
N LYS A 40 -1.34 -29.00 -2.04
CA LYS A 40 -2.79 -28.78 -2.00
C LYS A 40 -3.47 -29.46 -0.79
N GLU A 41 -2.91 -30.58 -0.34
CA GLU A 41 -3.39 -31.38 0.80
C GLU A 41 -3.19 -30.67 2.15
N ASP A 42 -2.19 -29.81 2.25
CA ASP A 42 -1.83 -29.06 3.48
C ASP A 42 -2.40 -27.63 3.47
N ARG A 43 -3.13 -27.24 2.42
CA ARG A 43 -3.80 -25.94 2.37
C ARG A 43 -4.98 -25.98 3.34
N GLY A 44 -5.00 -25.06 4.31
CA GLY A 44 -6.01 -25.01 5.37
C GLY A 44 -7.45 -25.03 4.86
N LYS A 45 -8.41 -25.27 5.77
CA LYS A 45 -9.84 -25.49 5.43
C LYS A 45 -10.62 -24.23 5.07
N SER A 46 -9.99 -23.06 4.97
CA SER A 46 -10.67 -21.80 4.69
C SER A 46 -11.24 -21.79 3.26
N LYS A 47 -12.58 -21.68 3.15
CA LYS A 47 -13.29 -21.67 1.86
C LYS A 47 -12.80 -20.56 0.93
N PHE A 48 -12.45 -19.40 1.47
CA PHE A 48 -11.99 -18.25 0.68
C PHE A 48 -10.57 -18.47 0.17
N ALA A 49 -9.66 -18.98 1.03
CA ALA A 49 -8.29 -19.31 0.65
C ALA A 49 -8.24 -20.38 -0.45
N LEU A 50 -9.06 -21.44 -0.33
CA LEU A 50 -9.12 -22.52 -1.32
C LEU A 50 -9.66 -22.04 -2.68
N LYS A 51 -10.74 -21.24 -2.70
CA LYS A 51 -11.26 -20.67 -3.95
C LYS A 51 -10.25 -19.75 -4.63
N THR A 52 -9.56 -18.92 -3.86
CA THR A 52 -8.51 -18.03 -4.38
C THR A 52 -7.32 -18.82 -4.93
N CYS A 53 -6.91 -19.88 -4.23
CA CYS A 53 -5.91 -20.82 -4.73
C CYS A 53 -6.32 -21.47 -6.04
N ASP A 54 -7.55 -21.98 -6.13
CA ASP A 54 -8.05 -22.60 -7.35
C ASP A 54 -8.05 -21.63 -8.52
N LEU A 55 -8.40 -20.35 -8.28
CA LEU A 55 -8.33 -19.30 -9.29
C LEU A 55 -6.88 -18.99 -9.71
N LEU A 56 -5.96 -18.86 -8.75
CA LEU A 56 -4.54 -18.58 -8.99
C LEU A 56 -3.85 -19.69 -9.77
N PHE A 57 -4.16 -20.95 -9.47
CA PHE A 57 -3.55 -22.12 -10.12
C PHE A 57 -4.33 -22.62 -11.34
N LYS A 58 -5.50 -22.03 -11.66
CA LYS A 58 -6.27 -22.37 -12.87
C LYS A 58 -5.44 -22.14 -14.13
N GLY A 59 -5.60 -23.01 -15.13
CA GLY A 59 -4.97 -22.82 -16.45
C GLY A 59 -3.44 -22.81 -16.42
N LYS A 60 -2.82 -23.82 -15.79
CA LYS A 60 -1.36 -23.99 -15.61
C LYS A 60 -0.70 -22.94 -14.68
N GLY A 61 -1.45 -22.27 -13.82
CA GLY A 61 -0.89 -21.30 -12.86
C GLY A 61 -0.47 -19.97 -13.47
N ARG A 62 -0.96 -19.63 -14.68
CA ARG A 62 -0.63 -18.38 -15.38
C ARG A 62 -1.20 -17.13 -14.70
N ASN A 63 -2.21 -17.30 -13.86
CA ASN A 63 -2.90 -16.21 -13.17
C ASN A 63 -2.06 -15.63 -12.02
N LEU A 64 -1.18 -16.42 -11.40
CA LEU A 64 -0.33 -15.95 -10.32
C LEU A 64 0.75 -14.95 -10.81
N PRO A 65 1.57 -15.25 -11.84
CA PRO A 65 2.47 -14.25 -12.41
C PRO A 65 1.73 -13.02 -12.94
N GLY A 66 0.56 -13.21 -13.56
CA GLY A 66 -0.28 -12.11 -14.03
C GLY A 66 -0.76 -11.19 -12.89
N PHE A 67 -1.17 -11.78 -11.77
CA PHE A 67 -1.50 -11.03 -10.54
C PHE A 67 -0.29 -10.26 -10.02
N MET A 68 0.90 -10.87 -9.96
CA MET A 68 2.11 -10.21 -9.44
C MET A 68 2.45 -8.94 -10.23
N VAL A 69 2.34 -8.98 -11.56
CA VAL A 69 2.59 -7.82 -12.42
C VAL A 69 1.47 -6.77 -12.30
N GLY A 70 0.21 -7.19 -12.43
CA GLY A 70 -0.93 -6.26 -12.40
C GLY A 70 -1.04 -5.51 -11.07
N ARG A 71 -0.78 -6.22 -9.98
CA ARG A 71 -0.72 -5.65 -8.63
C ARG A 71 0.34 -4.57 -8.51
N GLN A 72 1.54 -4.78 -9.04
CA GLN A 72 2.63 -3.80 -8.92
C GLN A 72 2.27 -2.47 -9.58
N LEU A 73 1.58 -2.53 -10.74
CA LEU A 73 1.08 -1.32 -11.40
C LEU A 73 0.06 -0.59 -10.51
N SER A 74 -0.90 -1.30 -9.92
CA SER A 74 -1.88 -0.70 -9.01
C SER A 74 -1.22 -0.10 -7.76
N VAL A 75 -0.25 -0.78 -7.16
CA VAL A 75 0.48 -0.31 -5.97
C VAL A 75 1.24 0.98 -6.30
N VAL A 76 1.97 1.02 -7.42
CA VAL A 76 2.71 2.22 -7.86
C VAL A 76 1.76 3.40 -8.11
N THR A 77 0.62 3.17 -8.76
CA THR A 77 -0.41 4.21 -8.95
C THR A 77 -0.95 4.72 -7.61
N CYS A 78 -1.23 3.84 -6.66
CA CYS A 78 -1.71 4.23 -5.33
C CYS A 78 -0.65 5.05 -4.58
N PHE A 79 0.63 4.64 -4.60
CA PHE A 79 1.72 5.39 -4.00
C PHE A 79 1.86 6.79 -4.59
N PHE A 80 1.67 6.96 -5.90
CA PHE A 80 1.69 8.28 -6.53
C PHE A 80 0.58 9.18 -6.00
N VAL A 81 -0.65 8.67 -5.90
CA VAL A 81 -1.79 9.43 -5.37
C VAL A 81 -1.59 9.75 -3.88
N ILE A 82 -1.15 8.79 -3.08
CA ILE A 82 -0.88 9.00 -1.64
C ILE A 82 0.24 10.03 -1.44
N ALA A 83 1.31 9.98 -2.22
CA ALA A 83 2.38 10.96 -2.16
C ALA A 83 1.85 12.39 -2.40
N ARG A 84 0.94 12.56 -3.37
CA ARG A 84 0.31 13.86 -3.65
C ARG A 84 -0.57 14.36 -2.50
N VAL A 85 -1.32 13.46 -1.86
CA VAL A 85 -2.17 13.77 -0.68
C VAL A 85 -1.33 14.16 0.53
N THR A 86 -0.19 13.51 0.74
CA THR A 86 0.67 13.69 1.92
C THR A 86 1.73 14.79 1.75
N THR A 87 1.91 15.32 0.55
CA THR A 87 2.86 16.41 0.29
C THR A 87 2.34 17.72 0.90
N VAL A 88 3.04 18.20 1.93
CA VAL A 88 2.91 19.55 2.47
C VAL A 88 3.67 20.51 1.56
N SER A 89 3.08 21.64 1.21
CA SER A 89 3.79 22.74 0.55
C SER A 89 3.29 24.04 1.15
N ILE A 90 4.08 24.59 2.06
CA ILE A 90 3.87 25.94 2.62
C ILE A 90 4.74 26.90 1.81
N ALA A 91 4.18 28.03 1.39
CA ALA A 91 4.90 29.04 0.61
C ALA A 91 5.94 29.77 1.47
N GLU A 92 7.06 30.18 0.87
CA GLU A 92 8.06 31.01 1.56
C GLU A 92 7.42 32.35 1.98
N GLY A 93 7.31 32.59 3.29
CA GLY A 93 6.70 33.78 3.87
C GLY A 93 5.40 33.55 4.64
N GLU A 94 4.84 32.34 4.63
CA GLU A 94 3.76 31.93 5.54
C GLU A 94 4.31 31.41 6.87
N GLU A 95 3.50 31.41 7.93
CA GLU A 95 3.90 30.85 9.23
C GLU A 95 4.29 29.38 9.10
N ASN A 96 5.49 29.04 9.57
CA ASN A 96 5.98 27.66 9.58
C ASN A 96 5.04 26.76 10.37
N LEU A 97 4.88 25.52 9.91
CA LEU A 97 4.05 24.53 10.58
C LEU A 97 4.59 24.34 12.01
N TRP A 98 3.77 24.64 13.03
CA TRP A 98 4.15 24.53 14.45
C TRP A 98 5.29 25.46 14.91
N GLY A 99 5.58 26.54 14.16
CA GLY A 99 6.64 27.50 14.51
C GLY A 99 8.05 26.92 14.45
N VAL A 100 8.26 25.85 13.67
CA VAL A 100 9.58 25.24 13.45
C VAL A 100 10.51 26.17 12.64
N SER A 101 11.81 25.87 12.62
CA SER A 101 12.77 26.63 11.80
C SER A 101 12.56 26.42 10.30
N ASP A 102 12.94 27.39 9.48
CA ASP A 102 12.81 27.34 8.00
C ASP A 102 13.50 26.12 7.39
N THR A 103 14.61 25.68 7.99
CA THR A 103 15.32 24.46 7.58
C THR A 103 14.45 23.21 7.77
N LEU A 104 13.74 23.12 8.90
CA LEU A 104 12.86 21.98 9.18
C LEU A 104 11.56 22.05 8.35
N GLN A 105 11.04 23.26 8.10
CA GLN A 105 9.92 23.46 7.20
C GLN A 105 10.26 23.04 5.75
N ASN A 106 11.44 23.43 5.27
CA ASN A 106 11.94 22.98 3.96
C ASN A 106 12.10 21.46 3.91
N PHE A 107 12.53 20.83 5.00
CA PHE A 107 12.59 19.37 5.09
C PHE A 107 11.20 18.72 5.00
N PHE A 108 10.16 19.30 5.63
CA PHE A 108 8.78 18.81 5.49
C PHE A 108 8.22 19.01 4.09
N ASN A 109 8.55 20.12 3.43
CA ASN A 109 8.13 20.43 2.08
C ASN A 109 8.69 19.47 1.01
N ILE A 110 9.78 18.74 1.31
CA ILE A 110 10.31 17.67 0.42
C ILE A 110 9.33 16.49 0.31
N GLY A 111 8.37 16.35 1.24
CA GLY A 111 7.40 15.25 1.24
C GLY A 111 7.95 13.91 1.75
N PHE A 112 9.20 13.90 2.23
CA PHE A 112 9.88 12.70 2.72
C PHE A 112 9.16 12.04 3.90
N LEU A 113 8.57 12.84 4.80
CA LEU A 113 7.85 12.34 5.96
C LEU A 113 6.59 11.55 5.57
N GLY A 114 5.86 12.03 4.56
CA GLY A 114 4.72 11.31 3.97
C GLY A 114 5.15 10.00 3.30
N ALA A 115 6.30 9.99 2.62
CA ALA A 115 6.86 8.78 2.03
C ALA A 115 7.24 7.73 3.09
N ILE A 116 7.84 8.14 4.21
CA ILE A 116 8.18 7.24 5.33
C ILE A 116 6.91 6.59 5.90
N ILE A 117 5.91 7.40 6.26
CA ILE A 117 4.66 6.91 6.87
C ILE A 117 3.99 5.91 5.93
N THR A 118 3.89 6.24 4.64
CA THR A 118 3.27 5.37 3.64
C THR A 118 4.05 4.06 3.49
N THR A 119 5.38 4.12 3.46
CA THR A 119 6.24 2.93 3.32
C THR A 119 6.07 1.99 4.51
N ILE A 120 6.08 2.52 5.73
CA ILE A 120 5.97 1.71 6.95
C ILE A 120 4.55 1.15 7.08
N LEU A 121 3.54 2.02 7.14
CA LEU A 121 2.18 1.64 7.51
C LEU A 121 1.40 0.97 6.38
N ALA A 122 1.53 1.46 5.13
CA ALA A 122 0.81 0.88 4.01
C ALA A 122 1.53 -0.30 3.36
N SER A 123 2.86 -0.46 3.52
CA SER A 123 3.57 -1.56 2.87
C SER A 123 4.20 -2.52 3.89
N ILE A 124 5.23 -2.11 4.62
CA ILE A 124 6.05 -3.01 5.44
C ILE A 124 5.23 -3.73 6.52
N SER A 125 4.33 -3.05 7.22
CA SER A 125 3.52 -3.67 8.28
C SER A 125 2.68 -4.85 7.75
N TRP A 126 2.09 -4.72 6.57
CA TRP A 126 1.26 -5.76 5.96
C TRP A 126 2.10 -6.90 5.41
N GLN A 127 3.26 -6.60 4.84
CA GLN A 127 4.21 -7.61 4.40
C GLN A 127 4.68 -8.49 5.56
N LEU A 128 4.97 -7.86 6.71
CA LEU A 128 5.37 -8.56 7.93
C LEU A 128 4.26 -9.50 8.43
N VAL A 129 3.02 -9.00 8.53
CA VAL A 129 1.87 -9.81 8.95
C VAL A 129 1.64 -10.98 7.99
N ALA A 130 1.69 -10.75 6.68
CA ALA A 130 1.52 -11.80 5.68
C ALA A 130 2.64 -12.85 5.69
N SER A 131 3.89 -12.43 5.97
CA SER A 131 5.01 -13.35 6.14
C SER A 131 4.89 -14.17 7.43
N ALA A 132 4.34 -13.61 8.50
CA ALA A 132 4.14 -14.31 9.77
C ALA A 132 2.95 -15.28 9.72
N PHE A 133 1.87 -14.90 9.01
CA PHE A 133 0.60 -15.64 8.96
C PHE A 133 0.09 -15.85 7.52
N PRO A 134 0.79 -16.62 6.67
CA PRO A 134 0.43 -16.76 5.26
C PRO A 134 -0.84 -17.59 4.97
N ILE A 135 -1.39 -18.31 5.96
CA ILE A 135 -2.52 -19.25 5.81
C ILE A 135 -3.65 -18.97 6.84
N ALA A 136 -3.57 -17.87 7.60
CA ALA A 136 -4.57 -17.54 8.61
C ALA A 136 -5.98 -17.32 8.02
#